data_AF-A0A4R8WV82-F1
#
_entry.id   AF-A0A4R8WV82-F1
#
_cell.length_a   1.000
_cell.length_b   1.000
_cell.length_c   1.000
_cell.angle_alpha   90.00
_cell.angle_beta   90.00
_cell.angle_gamma   90.00
#
_symmetry.space_group_name_H-M   'P 1'
#
loop_
_entity.id
_entity.type
_entity.pdbx_description
1 polymer ?
#
loop_
_entity_poly.entity_id
_entity_poly.type
_entity_poly.pdbx_seq_one_letter_code
_entity_poly.pdbx_strand_id
1 'polypeptide(L)'
;MWDTMSASREKREELHEAYASGLEPARDRFRARLSAPSDPQLDGSIESLDAVNEWFLTHIKERHDTETVELPSKWNPLPALGTPGNGPFTSSQLALIDEVQAYLGGVLTTVIPGAHGVIYKGHKRDFRNGLTMLEVGKRRPLPVRDVVYKEALGVVLSGREVAVDTLSSSVREELAALA
;
A
#
# COMPACT_ATOMS: atom_id res chain seq x y z
N MET A 1 -1.05 -6.64 10.22
CA MET A 1 -2.12 -5.66 9.91
C MET A 1 -2.78 -5.26 11.22
N TRP A 2 -3.06 -3.98 11.46
CA TRP A 2 -3.80 -3.54 12.65
C TRP A 2 -5.22 -4.14 12.71
N ASP A 3 -5.65 -4.57 13.90
CA ASP A 3 -7.08 -4.79 14.17
C ASP A 3 -7.75 -3.45 14.49
N THR A 4 -8.23 -2.77 13.44
CA THR A 4 -9.02 -1.55 13.61
C THR A 4 -10.48 -1.83 13.96
N MET A 5 -10.96 -3.08 13.91
CA MET A 5 -12.34 -3.41 14.25
C MET A 5 -12.61 -3.19 15.74
N SER A 6 -11.68 -3.60 16.60
CA SER A 6 -11.77 -3.45 18.05
C SER A 6 -11.26 -2.09 18.56
N ALA A 7 -10.45 -1.39 17.77
CA ALA A 7 -9.86 -0.09 18.14
C ALA A 7 -10.90 0.99 18.49
N SER A 8 -10.53 1.89 19.41
CA SER A 8 -11.32 3.09 19.74
C SER A 8 -11.42 4.06 18.55
N ARG A 9 -12.35 5.02 18.64
CA ARG A 9 -12.48 6.08 17.63
C ARG A 9 -11.20 6.91 17.51
N GLU A 10 -10.73 7.43 18.65
CA GLU A 10 -9.50 8.23 18.75
C GLU A 10 -8.31 7.47 18.16
N LYS A 11 -8.20 6.16 18.45
CA LYS A 11 -7.13 5.35 17.86
C LYS A 11 -7.26 5.29 16.34
N ARG A 12 -8.45 5.02 15.78
CA ARG A 12 -8.63 5.02 14.30
C ARG A 12 -8.28 6.36 13.66
N GLU A 13 -8.54 7.48 14.35
CA GLU A 13 -8.18 8.83 13.89
C GLU A 13 -6.64 9.01 13.92
N GLU A 14 -5.96 8.65 15.03
CA GLU A 14 -4.49 8.61 15.11
C GLU A 14 -3.85 7.72 14.03
N LEU A 15 -4.42 6.54 13.80
CA LEU A 15 -3.95 5.59 12.78
C LEU A 15 -4.18 6.10 11.34
N HIS A 16 -5.16 6.99 11.14
CA HIS A 16 -5.43 7.64 9.85
C HIS A 16 -4.46 8.80 9.59
N GLU A 17 -4.21 9.64 10.60
CA GLU A 17 -3.21 10.70 10.55
C GLU A 17 -1.81 10.13 10.33
N ALA A 18 -1.45 9.05 11.03
CA ALA A 18 -0.19 8.33 10.82
C ALA A 18 -0.08 7.67 9.44
N TYR A 19 -1.20 7.23 8.84
CA TYR A 19 -1.20 6.78 7.45
C TYR A 19 -0.93 7.95 6.49
N ALA A 20 -1.67 9.06 6.63
CA ALA A 20 -1.60 10.21 5.74
C ALA A 20 -0.23 10.90 5.77
N SER A 21 0.28 11.21 6.96
CA SER A 21 1.61 11.79 7.17
C SER A 21 2.75 10.87 6.72
N GLY A 22 2.53 9.55 6.69
CA GLY A 22 3.50 8.58 6.19
C GLY A 22 3.58 8.44 4.67
N LEU A 23 2.65 9.02 3.90
CA LEU A 23 2.60 8.84 2.44
C LEU A 23 3.76 9.52 1.70
N GLU A 24 4.04 10.79 2.00
CA GLU A 24 5.10 11.55 1.35
C GLU A 24 6.50 10.99 1.70
N PRO A 25 6.84 10.73 2.98
CA PRO A 25 8.09 10.04 3.33
C PRO A 25 8.25 8.65 2.69
N ALA A 26 7.16 7.92 2.46
CA ALA A 26 7.21 6.64 1.74
C ALA A 26 7.50 6.82 0.25
N ARG A 27 6.90 7.82 -0.42
CA ARG A 27 7.23 8.17 -1.81
C ARG A 27 8.67 8.66 -1.97
N ASP A 28 9.18 9.39 -0.99
CA ASP A 28 10.57 9.87 -0.99
C ASP A 28 11.59 8.74 -0.80
N ARG A 29 11.33 7.80 0.11
CA ARG A 29 12.13 6.56 0.20
C ARG A 29 12.09 5.77 -1.10
N PHE A 30 10.91 5.66 -1.73
CA PHE A 30 10.80 4.96 -3.01
C PHE A 30 11.63 5.64 -4.11
N ARG A 31 11.56 6.97 -4.22
CA ARG A 31 12.39 7.74 -5.16
C ARG A 31 13.89 7.60 -4.88
N ALA A 32 14.29 7.50 -3.61
CA ALA A 32 15.70 7.29 -3.24
C ALA A 32 16.19 5.87 -3.57
N ARG A 33 15.29 4.87 -3.51
CA ARG A 33 15.57 3.47 -3.89
C ARG A 33 15.76 3.34 -5.40
N LEU A 34 14.93 4.04 -6.19
CA LEU A 34 14.99 4.10 -7.65
C LEU A 34 16.08 5.07 -8.14
N SER A 35 17.33 4.62 -8.03
CA SER A 35 18.53 5.43 -8.24
C SER A 35 19.37 5.03 -9.47
N ALA A 36 19.09 3.89 -10.09
CA ALA A 36 19.77 3.45 -11.30
C ALA A 36 19.16 4.10 -12.57
N PRO A 37 19.95 4.34 -13.64
CA PRO A 37 19.42 4.90 -14.89
C PRO A 37 18.37 4.06 -15.62
N SER A 38 18.22 2.79 -15.23
CA SER A 38 17.22 1.84 -15.75
C SER A 38 15.99 1.69 -14.85
N ASP A 39 15.95 2.37 -13.70
CA ASP A 39 14.82 2.28 -12.77
C ASP A 39 13.58 3.05 -13.30
N PRO A 40 12.36 2.62 -12.95
CA PRO A 40 11.13 3.29 -13.37
C PRO A 40 11.02 4.74 -12.89
N GLN A 41 10.54 5.62 -13.78
CA GLN A 41 10.31 7.04 -13.45
C GLN A 41 8.98 7.23 -12.68
N LEU A 42 9.05 7.84 -11.50
CA LEU A 42 7.89 8.14 -10.65
C LEU A 42 7.19 9.46 -11.06
N ASP A 43 6.62 9.50 -12.26
CA ASP A 43 5.97 10.69 -12.84
C ASP A 43 4.53 10.96 -12.36
N GLY A 44 3.89 9.99 -11.68
CA GLY A 44 2.49 10.07 -11.24
C GLY A 44 1.45 9.67 -12.30
N SER A 45 1.87 9.18 -13.47
CA SER A 45 0.99 8.66 -14.53
C SER A 45 0.47 7.25 -14.25
N ILE A 46 -0.47 6.78 -15.08
CA ILE A 46 -0.94 5.39 -15.05
C ILE A 46 0.08 4.49 -15.75
N GLU A 47 0.76 5.03 -16.76
CA GLU A 47 1.71 4.35 -17.64
C GLU A 47 2.99 3.95 -16.88
N SER A 48 3.44 4.77 -15.92
CA SER A 48 4.59 4.42 -15.07
C SER A 48 4.32 3.28 -14.08
N LEU A 49 3.04 2.96 -13.80
CA LEU A 49 2.71 1.85 -12.90
C LEU A 49 3.14 0.49 -13.44
N ASP A 50 3.23 0.31 -14.76
CA ASP A 50 3.67 -0.94 -15.37
C ASP A 50 5.15 -1.20 -15.04
N ALA A 51 6.02 -0.24 -15.33
CA ALA A 51 7.45 -0.32 -15.02
C ALA A 51 7.71 -0.36 -13.51
N VAL A 52 6.92 0.37 -12.70
CA VAL A 52 6.97 0.28 -11.23
C VAL A 52 6.59 -1.11 -10.73
N ASN A 53 5.57 -1.74 -11.31
CA ASN A 53 5.12 -3.07 -10.92
C ASN A 53 6.13 -4.14 -11.34
N GLU A 54 6.69 -4.09 -12.56
CA GLU A 54 7.77 -5.00 -12.99
C GLU A 54 8.99 -4.93 -12.06
N TRP A 55 9.43 -3.71 -11.73
CA TRP A 55 10.52 -3.46 -10.78
C TRP A 55 10.18 -4.02 -9.38
N PHE A 56 8.97 -3.75 -8.89
CA PHE A 56 8.48 -4.24 -7.60
C PHE A 56 8.42 -5.77 -7.53
N LEU A 57 7.84 -6.43 -8.54
CA LEU A 57 7.69 -7.88 -8.63
C LEU A 57 9.03 -8.62 -8.71
N THR A 58 10.08 -7.92 -9.15
CA THR A 58 11.47 -8.40 -9.12
C THR A 58 12.03 -8.32 -7.70
N HIS A 59 12.05 -7.12 -7.10
CA HIS A 59 12.71 -6.88 -5.81
C HIS A 59 11.93 -7.42 -4.60
N ILE A 60 10.59 -7.56 -4.66
CA ILE A 60 9.80 -8.09 -3.55
C ILE A 60 10.11 -9.57 -3.25
N LYS A 61 10.69 -10.30 -4.21
CA LYS A 61 11.16 -11.69 -4.04
C LYS A 61 12.47 -11.78 -3.25
N GLU A 62 13.23 -10.70 -3.17
CA GLU A 62 14.52 -10.67 -2.49
C GLU A 62 14.33 -10.66 -0.97
N ARG A 63 14.93 -11.63 -0.28
CA ARG A 63 14.85 -11.76 1.18
C ARG A 63 16.07 -11.16 1.86
N HIS A 64 15.92 -9.95 2.35
CA HIS A 64 16.91 -9.32 3.24
C HIS A 64 16.60 -9.66 4.71
N ASP A 65 16.72 -10.94 5.08
CA ASP A 65 16.34 -11.44 6.42
C ASP A 65 17.16 -10.84 7.57
N THR A 66 18.34 -10.27 7.29
CA THR A 66 19.20 -9.58 8.27
C THR A 66 19.02 -8.06 8.29
N GLU A 67 18.29 -7.48 7.35
CA GLU A 67 18.07 -6.04 7.28
C GLU A 67 16.87 -5.65 8.17
N THR A 68 17.10 -4.68 9.05
CA THR A 68 16.07 -4.13 9.94
C THR A 68 15.77 -2.70 9.53
N VAL A 69 14.67 -2.51 8.80
CA VAL A 69 14.14 -1.20 8.42
C VAL A 69 13.14 -0.73 9.47
N GLU A 70 13.21 0.54 9.86
CA GLU A 70 12.19 1.15 10.72
C GLU A 70 10.86 1.23 9.96
N LEU A 71 9.89 0.44 10.40
CA LEU A 71 8.59 0.39 9.75
C LEU A 71 7.64 1.46 10.31
N PRO A 72 6.87 2.15 9.44
CA PRO A 72 5.75 2.97 9.88
C PRO A 72 4.81 2.21 10.83
N SER A 73 4.25 2.91 11.81
CA SER A 73 3.41 2.32 12.86
C SER A 73 2.26 1.44 12.32
N LYS A 74 1.77 1.69 11.09
CA LYS A 74 0.79 0.86 10.35
C LYS A 74 1.17 -0.59 10.07
N TRP A 75 2.44 -0.94 10.23
CA TRP A 75 2.94 -2.31 10.17
C TRP A 75 3.24 -2.90 11.56
N ASN A 76 3.38 -2.06 12.59
CA ASN A 76 3.68 -2.47 13.95
C ASN A 76 2.38 -2.58 14.77
N PRO A 77 1.94 -3.79 15.19
CA PRO A 77 0.95 -3.89 16.25
C PRO A 77 1.53 -3.29 17.54
N LEU A 78 0.70 -2.65 18.37
CA LEU A 78 1.13 -2.15 19.68
C LEU A 78 1.78 -3.29 20.50
N PRO A 79 2.77 -3.00 21.38
CA PRO A 79 3.65 -3.99 22.01
C PRO A 79 2.97 -4.99 22.98
N ALA A 80 1.64 -5.03 23.02
CA ALA A 80 0.86 -5.98 23.83
C ALA A 80 0.86 -7.41 23.27
N LEU A 81 1.21 -7.62 21.98
CA LEU A 81 1.23 -8.95 21.35
C LEU A 81 2.43 -9.12 20.41
N GLY A 82 3.53 -9.65 20.95
CA GLY A 82 4.54 -10.47 20.25
C GLY A 82 5.10 -9.97 18.91
N THR A 83 6.27 -9.33 18.99
CA THR A 83 7.31 -9.20 17.95
C THR A 83 6.87 -8.68 16.56
N PRO A 84 7.36 -7.50 16.12
CA PRO A 84 7.27 -7.09 14.72
C PRO A 84 7.94 -8.16 13.83
N GLY A 85 7.21 -8.69 12.83
CA GLY A 85 7.77 -9.66 11.88
C GLY A 85 7.09 -11.03 11.80
N ASN A 86 6.04 -11.32 12.59
CA ASN A 86 5.24 -12.57 12.48
C ASN A 86 4.35 -12.66 11.21
N GLY A 87 4.70 -11.92 10.15
CA GLY A 87 4.06 -11.98 8.84
C GLY A 87 4.95 -12.72 7.82
N PRO A 88 4.45 -12.94 6.58
CA PRO A 88 5.21 -13.64 5.54
C PRO A 88 6.39 -12.83 4.96
N PHE A 89 6.50 -11.56 5.31
CA PHE A 89 7.43 -10.58 4.76
C PHE A 89 8.45 -10.12 5.80
N THR A 90 9.70 -9.88 5.36
CA THR A 90 10.73 -9.20 6.14
C THR A 90 10.40 -7.72 6.36
N SER A 91 11.16 -7.03 7.23
CA SER A 91 10.99 -5.59 7.42
C SER A 91 11.20 -4.80 6.12
N SER A 92 12.22 -5.14 5.33
CA SER A 92 12.49 -4.51 4.02
C SER A 92 11.38 -4.77 3.00
N GLN A 93 10.82 -5.98 2.95
CA GLN A 93 9.69 -6.30 2.07
C GLN A 93 8.42 -5.52 2.47
N LEU A 94 8.15 -5.36 3.77
CA LEU A 94 7.04 -4.52 4.26
C LEU A 94 7.27 -3.03 3.97
N ALA A 95 8.52 -2.54 4.05
CA ALA A 95 8.88 -1.18 3.67
C ALA A 95 8.68 -0.94 2.16
N LEU A 96 9.07 -1.90 1.31
CA LEU A 96 8.86 -1.81 -0.13
C LEU A 96 7.36 -1.86 -0.51
N ILE A 97 6.57 -2.71 0.15
CA ILE A 97 5.09 -2.67 0.01
C ILE A 97 4.54 -1.30 0.43
N ASP A 98 5.12 -0.67 1.46
CA ASP A 98 4.74 0.68 1.92
C ASP A 98 5.02 1.78 0.90
N GLU A 99 6.21 1.70 0.30
CA GLU A 99 6.72 2.59 -0.74
C GLU A 99 5.83 2.53 -2.00
N VAL A 100 5.54 1.32 -2.49
CA VAL A 100 4.72 1.12 -3.70
C VAL A 100 3.23 1.45 -3.47
N GLN A 101 2.64 1.15 -2.30
CA GLN A 101 1.26 1.61 -2.02
C GLN A 101 1.14 3.14 -1.98
N ALA A 102 2.19 3.84 -1.52
CA ALA A 102 2.17 5.29 -1.41
C ALA A 102 2.29 5.94 -2.79
N TYR A 103 3.05 5.32 -3.71
CA TYR A 103 3.06 5.71 -5.11
C TYR A 103 1.71 5.46 -5.79
N LEU A 104 1.15 4.25 -5.68
CA LEU A 104 -0.16 3.89 -6.25
C LEU A 104 -1.29 4.81 -5.74
N GLY A 105 -1.31 5.09 -4.43
CA GLY A 105 -2.24 6.05 -3.83
C GLY A 105 -2.06 7.45 -4.40
N GLY A 106 -0.81 7.88 -4.60
CA GLY A 106 -0.47 9.13 -5.28
C GLY A 106 -1.05 9.21 -6.70
N VAL A 107 -0.79 8.19 -7.54
CA VAL A 107 -1.34 8.10 -8.91
C VAL A 107 -2.87 8.19 -8.88
N LEU A 108 -3.54 7.38 -8.06
CA LEU A 108 -5.01 7.42 -7.92
C LEU A 108 -5.52 8.83 -7.55
N THR A 109 -4.87 9.52 -6.60
CA THR A 109 -5.25 10.90 -6.24
C THR A 109 -4.92 11.95 -7.29
N THR A 110 -3.97 11.69 -8.20
CA THR A 110 -3.61 12.58 -9.31
C THR A 110 -4.57 12.40 -10.48
N VAL A 111 -4.93 11.16 -10.83
CA VAL A 111 -5.74 10.87 -12.03
C VAL A 111 -7.24 10.88 -11.78
N ILE A 112 -7.69 10.76 -10.52
CA ILE A 112 -9.11 10.78 -10.16
C ILE A 112 -9.46 12.05 -9.34
N PRO A 113 -10.13 13.05 -9.95
CA PRO A 113 -10.58 14.25 -9.24
C PRO A 113 -11.46 13.92 -8.03
N GLY A 114 -11.06 14.44 -6.86
CA GLY A 114 -11.81 14.25 -5.61
C GLY A 114 -11.53 12.93 -4.86
N ALA A 115 -10.62 12.09 -5.36
CA ALA A 115 -10.17 10.92 -4.60
C ALA A 115 -9.41 11.36 -3.34
N HIS A 116 -9.78 10.83 -2.17
CA HIS A 116 -9.22 11.24 -0.89
C HIS A 116 -9.26 10.13 0.16
N GLY A 117 -8.38 10.19 1.16
CA GLY A 117 -8.33 9.22 2.24
C GLY A 117 -9.50 9.38 3.21
N VAL A 118 -10.17 8.27 3.55
CA VAL A 118 -11.27 8.21 4.52
C VAL A 118 -11.08 7.08 5.53
N ILE A 119 -11.58 7.27 6.76
CA ILE A 119 -11.71 6.18 7.74
C ILE A 119 -12.99 5.40 7.39
N TYR A 120 -12.85 4.16 6.94
CA TYR A 120 -13.99 3.36 6.50
C TYR A 120 -14.90 2.95 7.67
N LYS A 121 -16.18 3.35 7.60
CA LYS A 121 -17.22 3.08 8.60
C LYS A 121 -18.07 1.90 8.15
N GLY A 122 -17.56 0.69 8.37
CA GLY A 122 -18.23 -0.56 8.02
C GLY A 122 -19.15 -1.10 9.12
N HIS A 123 -19.73 -2.28 8.87
CA HIS A 123 -20.33 -3.07 9.94
C HIS A 123 -19.25 -3.51 10.95
N LYS A 124 -19.60 -3.70 12.24
CA LYS A 124 -18.64 -4.06 13.30
C LYS A 124 -17.83 -5.35 13.05
N ARG A 125 -18.32 -6.24 12.18
CA ARG A 125 -17.65 -7.49 11.76
C ARG A 125 -16.92 -7.39 10.41
N ASP A 126 -16.93 -6.22 9.75
CA ASP A 126 -16.13 -6.01 8.53
C ASP A 126 -14.69 -5.69 8.94
N PHE A 127 -13.73 -6.52 8.53
CA PHE A 127 -12.31 -6.35 8.86
C PHE A 127 -11.72 -5.01 8.40
N ARG A 128 -12.35 -4.35 7.43
CA ARG A 128 -11.96 -3.00 6.97
C ARG A 128 -12.43 -1.89 7.90
N ASN A 129 -13.32 -2.17 8.85
CA ASN A 129 -13.90 -1.14 9.70
C ASN A 129 -12.81 -0.42 10.52
N GLY A 130 -12.70 0.89 10.32
CA GLY A 130 -11.65 1.72 10.91
C GLY A 130 -10.31 1.74 10.15
N LEU A 131 -10.16 1.04 9.03
CA LEU A 131 -9.00 1.21 8.15
C LEU A 131 -9.10 2.54 7.39
N THR A 132 -7.93 3.13 7.09
CA THR A 132 -7.85 4.14 6.04
C THR A 132 -8.01 3.48 4.69
N MET A 133 -8.94 3.99 3.89
CA MET A 133 -9.22 3.56 2.52
C MET A 133 -9.27 4.82 1.64
N LEU A 134 -9.06 4.69 0.33
CA LEU A 134 -9.23 5.78 -0.62
C LEU A 134 -10.68 5.81 -1.08
N GLU A 135 -11.41 6.88 -0.79
CA GLU A 135 -12.73 7.11 -1.39
C GLU A 135 -12.54 7.64 -2.81
N VAL A 136 -13.28 7.03 -3.75
CA VAL A 136 -13.13 7.24 -5.19
C VAL A 136 -14.55 7.41 -5.77
N GLY A 137 -14.95 8.66 -5.99
CA GLY A 137 -16.31 9.01 -6.37
C GLY A 137 -17.37 8.51 -5.38
N LYS A 138 -18.45 7.90 -5.88
CA LYS A 138 -19.57 7.38 -5.06
C LYS A 138 -19.49 5.87 -4.80
N ARG A 139 -18.38 5.22 -5.15
CA ARG A 139 -18.21 3.77 -4.99
C ARG A 139 -17.74 3.44 -3.58
N ARG A 140 -17.66 2.14 -3.27
CA ARG A 140 -17.08 1.68 -2.01
C ARG A 140 -15.58 2.06 -1.98
N PRO A 141 -15.06 2.67 -0.91
CA PRO A 141 -13.64 3.00 -0.83
C PRO A 141 -12.70 1.80 -1.09
N LEU A 142 -11.55 2.08 -1.69
CA LEU A 142 -10.50 1.13 -2.07
C LEU A 142 -9.44 1.00 -0.95
N PRO A 143 -9.08 -0.20 -0.49
CA PRO A 143 -7.95 -0.39 0.40
C PRO A 143 -6.65 -0.46 -0.43
N VAL A 144 -6.07 0.69 -0.79
CA VAL A 144 -4.85 0.80 -1.64
C VAL A 144 -3.74 -0.16 -1.18
N ARG A 145 -3.48 -0.21 0.13
CA ARG A 145 -2.51 -1.15 0.75
C ARG A 145 -2.77 -2.60 0.37
N ASP A 146 -4.02 -3.03 0.44
CA ASP A 146 -4.40 -4.42 0.28
C ASP A 146 -4.30 -4.87 -1.18
N VAL A 147 -4.27 -3.94 -2.15
CA VAL A 147 -3.94 -4.24 -3.56
C VAL A 147 -2.48 -4.71 -3.63
N VAL A 148 -1.53 -3.81 -3.30
CA VAL A 148 -0.09 -4.10 -3.37
C VAL A 148 0.31 -5.28 -2.47
N TYR A 149 -0.25 -5.35 -1.25
CA TYR A 149 0.05 -6.44 -0.30
C TYR A 149 -0.43 -7.81 -0.81
N LYS A 150 -1.58 -7.90 -1.50
CA LYS A 150 -2.07 -9.18 -2.05
C LYS A 150 -1.25 -9.65 -3.24
N GLU A 151 -0.79 -8.73 -4.09
CA GLU A 151 0.09 -9.07 -5.20
C GLU A 151 1.44 -9.57 -4.69
N ALA A 152 2.05 -8.86 -3.73
CA ALA A 152 3.22 -9.35 -3.01
C ALA A 152 3.00 -10.73 -2.39
N LEU A 153 1.82 -10.98 -1.80
CA LEU A 153 1.51 -12.24 -1.12
C LEU A 153 1.41 -13.40 -2.11
N GLY A 154 0.73 -13.19 -3.25
CA GLY A 154 0.63 -14.18 -4.31
C GLY A 154 2.00 -14.56 -4.88
N VAL A 155 2.88 -13.59 -5.08
CA VAL A 155 4.23 -13.80 -5.59
C VAL A 155 5.10 -14.54 -4.57
N VAL A 156 5.20 -14.01 -3.34
CA VAL A 156 6.18 -14.47 -2.33
C VAL A 156 5.76 -15.78 -1.65
N LEU A 157 4.46 -16.01 -1.41
CA LEU A 157 3.98 -17.26 -0.78
C LEU A 157 3.51 -18.33 -1.75
N SER A 158 2.91 -17.95 -2.88
CA SER A 158 2.26 -18.91 -3.78
C SER A 158 3.00 -19.09 -5.10
N GLY A 159 4.11 -18.35 -5.35
CA GLY A 159 4.81 -18.36 -6.63
C GLY A 159 3.96 -17.90 -7.81
N ARG A 160 2.85 -17.19 -7.55
CA ARG A 160 1.88 -16.77 -8.56
C ARG A 160 2.54 -15.75 -9.50
N GLU A 161 2.46 -16.01 -10.79
CA GLU A 161 2.76 -14.99 -11.80
C GLU A 161 1.72 -13.88 -11.71
N VAL A 162 2.20 -12.65 -11.51
CA VAL A 162 1.38 -11.42 -11.50
C VAL A 162 1.74 -10.65 -12.76
N ALA A 163 0.72 -10.27 -13.52
CA ALA A 163 0.94 -9.54 -14.77
C ALA A 163 1.47 -8.12 -14.49
N VAL A 164 2.39 -7.65 -15.33
CA VAL A 164 3.04 -6.34 -15.18
C VAL A 164 2.02 -5.21 -15.14
N ASP A 165 0.93 -5.31 -15.91
CA ASP A 165 -0.12 -4.30 -15.99
C ASP A 165 -1.10 -4.29 -14.80
N THR A 166 -1.00 -5.23 -13.84
CA THR A 166 -1.99 -5.41 -12.75
C THR A 166 -2.31 -4.11 -12.00
N LEU A 167 -1.30 -3.26 -11.72
CA LEU A 167 -1.52 -1.99 -11.03
C LEU A 167 -2.15 -0.93 -11.93
N SER A 168 -1.72 -0.80 -13.19
CA SER A 168 -2.27 0.19 -14.12
C SER A 168 -3.69 -0.17 -14.56
N SER A 169 -3.96 -1.46 -14.82
CA SER A 169 -5.28 -2.01 -15.10
C SER A 169 -6.24 -1.79 -13.92
N SER A 170 -5.79 -1.97 -12.66
CA SER A 170 -6.61 -1.62 -11.48
C SER A 170 -7.00 -0.14 -11.42
N VAL A 171 -6.08 0.78 -11.78
CA VAL A 171 -6.40 2.22 -11.85
C VAL A 171 -7.36 2.54 -13.02
N ARG A 172 -7.19 1.89 -14.17
CA ARG A 172 -8.09 2.04 -15.34
C ARG A 172 -9.49 1.49 -15.06
N GLU A 173 -9.62 0.40 -14.31
CA GLU A 173 -10.92 -0.13 -13.85
C GLU A 173 -11.64 0.87 -12.94
N GLU A 174 -10.96 1.46 -11.96
CA GLU A 174 -11.57 2.48 -11.09
C GLU A 174 -11.92 3.76 -11.85
N LEU A 175 -11.15 4.16 -12.88
CA LEU A 175 -11.51 5.27 -13.76
C LEU A 175 -12.74 4.96 -14.64
N ALA A 176 -12.76 3.81 -15.30
CA ALA A 176 -13.89 3.38 -16.13
C ALA A 176 -15.18 3.20 -15.30
N ALA A 177 -15.03 2.90 -14.02
CA ALA A 177 -16.11 2.77 -13.05
C ALA A 177 -16.74 4.10 -12.58
N LEU A 178 -16.20 5.25 -13.00
CA LEU A 178 -16.68 6.60 -12.66
C LEU A 178 -17.35 7.33 -13.84
N ALA A 179 -17.20 6.81 -15.05
CA ALA A 179 -17.78 7.35 -16.29
C ALA A 179 -19.26 6.94 -16.46
#